data_AF-A0A803QJP5-F1
#
_entry.id   AF-A0A803QJP5-F1
#
_cell.length_a   1.000
_cell.length_b   1.000
_cell.length_c   1.000
_cell.angle_alpha   90.00
_cell.angle_beta   90.00
_cell.angle_gamma   90.00
#
_symmetry.space_group_name_H-M   'P 1'
#
loop_
_entity.id
_entity.type
_entity.pdbx_description
1 polymer ?
#
loop_
_entity_poly.entity_id
_entity_poly.type
_entity_poly.pdbx_seq_one_letter_code
_entity_poly.pdbx_strand_id
1 'polypeptide(L)'
;MEACFKWDPCSDHSYCIVKHHDFGTAGIKPFRFCNHWMLQNNYKETIVASWGIVDRNGNMMNLSKKLYRANHVLKKFSKGIEDVKAKPFSKKYVKKALFRIHNTKSPGLDGFGSGFFKGLWGEIGEEISAAVLDFFQSGKLPSNLNETVISLIPEVKNPTDVKDYRPIACCNTLSISAFQRCYVLDSQRFCRA
;
A
#
# COMPACT_ATOMS: atom_id res chain seq x y z
N MET A 1 6.06 15.29 -23.86
CA MET A 1 5.69 13.93 -23.46
C MET A 1 6.29 13.00 -24.50
N GLU A 2 7.24 12.16 -24.11
CA GLU A 2 7.92 11.21 -25.02
C GLU A 2 7.45 9.80 -24.67
N ALA A 3 7.04 9.02 -25.67
CA ALA A 3 6.50 7.67 -25.52
C ALA A 3 7.36 6.67 -26.30
N CYS A 4 7.95 5.68 -25.61
CA CYS A 4 8.78 4.65 -26.22
C CYS A 4 8.23 3.27 -25.85
N PHE A 5 8.01 2.42 -26.85
CA PHE A 5 7.58 1.03 -26.67
C PHE A 5 8.81 0.13 -26.63
N LYS A 6 8.96 -0.64 -25.54
CA LYS A 6 9.98 -1.68 -25.46
C LYS A 6 9.32 -3.05 -25.55
N TRP A 7 9.84 -3.87 -26.45
CA TRP A 7 9.51 -5.28 -26.57
C TRP A 7 10.45 -6.07 -25.67
N ASP A 8 9.90 -6.83 -24.72
CA ASP A 8 10.66 -7.72 -23.84
C ASP A 8 10.13 -9.16 -24.04
N PRO A 9 10.98 -10.14 -24.39
CA PRO A 9 10.55 -11.52 -24.66
C PRO A 9 10.00 -12.27 -23.43
N CYS A 10 10.11 -11.70 -22.23
CA CYS A 10 9.71 -12.38 -20.99
C CYS A 10 8.24 -12.14 -20.56
N SER A 11 7.49 -11.27 -21.26
CA SER A 11 6.14 -10.88 -20.87
C SER A 11 5.27 -10.63 -22.11
N ASP A 12 4.06 -11.19 -22.14
CA ASP A 12 3.04 -10.92 -23.16
C ASP A 12 2.44 -9.49 -23.06
N HIS A 13 2.95 -8.69 -22.13
CA HIS A 13 2.61 -7.29 -21.94
C HIS A 13 3.74 -6.37 -22.46
N SER A 14 3.57 -5.77 -23.64
CA SER A 14 4.42 -4.67 -24.11
C SER A 14 4.07 -3.39 -23.35
N TYR A 15 5.04 -2.77 -22.67
CA TYR A 15 4.81 -1.53 -21.93
C TYR A 15 5.27 -0.31 -22.72
N CYS A 16 4.47 0.75 -22.68
CA CYS A 16 4.79 2.07 -23.24
C CYS A 16 5.34 2.96 -22.12
N ILE A 17 6.59 3.38 -22.23
CA ILE A 17 7.21 4.30 -21.28
C ILE A 17 6.82 5.72 -21.67
N VAL A 18 6.03 6.39 -20.83
CA VAL A 18 5.66 7.81 -21.03
C VAL A 18 6.41 8.68 -20.01
N LYS A 19 7.28 9.55 -20.49
CA LYS A 19 8.00 10.53 -19.64
C LYS A 19 7.25 11.85 -19.59
N HIS A 20 6.88 12.30 -18.38
CA HIS A 20 6.27 13.60 -18.11
C HIS A 20 7.14 14.38 -17.13
N HIS A 21 7.43 15.65 -17.43
CA HIS A 21 8.46 16.43 -16.72
C HIS A 21 7.95 17.26 -15.53
N ASP A 22 6.64 17.33 -15.28
CA ASP A 22 6.10 18.14 -14.18
C ASP A 22 5.04 17.39 -13.38
N PHE A 23 5.24 17.30 -12.06
CA PHE A 23 4.17 17.05 -11.10
C PHE A 23 4.16 18.18 -10.09
N GLY A 24 3.18 19.08 -10.25
CA GLY A 24 2.81 20.07 -9.24
C GLY A 24 2.40 19.42 -7.92
N THR A 25 2.57 20.19 -6.85
CA THR A 25 2.37 19.79 -5.45
C THR A 25 0.96 19.23 -5.19
N ALA A 26 0.86 17.92 -5.03
CA ALA A 26 -0.39 17.27 -4.65
C ALA A 26 -0.87 17.78 -3.28
N GLY A 27 -2.10 18.30 -3.24
CA GLY A 27 -2.74 18.86 -2.04
C GLY A 27 -2.98 17.85 -0.92
N ILE A 28 -3.52 18.37 0.19
CA ILE A 28 -3.65 17.68 1.49
C ILE A 28 -4.39 16.34 1.35
N LYS A 29 -3.72 15.28 1.80
CA LYS A 29 -4.18 13.89 1.78
C LYS A 29 -5.23 13.63 2.87
N PRO A 30 -6.38 12.99 2.58
CA PRO A 30 -7.44 12.80 3.56
C PRO A 30 -7.15 11.70 4.58
N PHE A 31 -7.93 11.77 5.66
CA PHE A 31 -7.98 10.85 6.81
C PHE A 31 -8.02 9.39 6.39
N ARG A 32 -7.05 8.59 6.88
CA ARG A 32 -6.99 7.14 6.73
C ARG A 32 -7.48 6.52 8.03
N PHE A 33 -8.57 5.75 7.98
CA PHE A 33 -9.02 4.98 9.14
C PHE A 33 -7.94 3.95 9.50
N CYS A 34 -7.40 4.07 10.70
CA CYS A 34 -6.39 3.14 11.20
C CYS A 34 -7.07 2.14 12.12
N ASN A 35 -7.19 0.88 11.69
CA ASN A 35 -7.81 -0.20 12.48
C ASN A 35 -7.20 -0.34 13.88
N HIS A 36 -5.93 0.07 14.05
CA HIS A 36 -5.25 0.08 15.33
C HIS A 36 -5.98 0.90 16.41
N TRP A 37 -6.69 1.98 16.04
CA TRP A 37 -7.43 2.79 17.01
C TRP A 37 -8.45 1.97 17.80
N MET A 38 -9.00 0.89 17.22
CA MET A 38 -9.97 0.03 17.89
C MET A 38 -9.40 -0.70 19.12
N LEU A 39 -8.07 -0.74 19.26
CA LEU A 39 -7.36 -1.45 20.33
C LEU A 39 -6.90 -0.50 21.44
N GLN A 40 -7.03 0.80 21.22
CA GLN A 40 -6.64 1.79 22.19
C GLN A 40 -7.70 1.88 23.29
N ASN A 41 -7.23 2.00 24.54
CA ASN A 41 -8.10 2.26 25.66
C ASN A 41 -8.95 3.51 25.38
N ASN A 42 -10.22 3.48 25.77
CA ASN A 42 -11.18 4.58 25.62
C ASN A 42 -11.60 4.89 24.16
N TYR A 43 -11.13 4.15 23.13
CA TYR A 43 -11.59 4.36 21.74
C TYR A 43 -13.11 4.24 21.63
N LYS A 44 -13.66 3.13 22.14
CA LYS A 44 -15.10 2.84 22.08
C LYS A 44 -15.91 3.89 22.81
N GLU A 45 -15.48 4.27 24.02
CA GLU A 45 -16.13 5.29 24.84
C GLU A 45 -16.11 6.66 24.15
N THR A 46 -14.97 7.03 23.58
CA THR A 46 -14.78 8.29 22.86
C THR A 46 -15.70 8.39 21.63
N ILE A 47 -15.81 7.32 20.85
CA ILE A 47 -16.71 7.28 19.69
C ILE A 47 -18.17 7.34 20.13
N VAL A 48 -18.56 6.53 21.11
CA VAL A 48 -19.95 6.47 21.61
C VAL A 48 -20.38 7.81 22.21
N ALA A 49 -19.51 8.47 22.98
CA ALA A 49 -19.77 9.81 23.53
C ALA A 49 -20.00 10.84 22.41
N SER A 50 -19.17 10.81 21.36
CA SER A 50 -19.34 11.69 20.20
C SER A 50 -20.61 11.39 19.39
N TRP A 51 -21.02 10.12 19.35
CA TRP A 51 -22.17 9.64 18.57
C TRP A 51 -23.50 9.92 19.26
N GLY A 52 -23.52 9.89 20.59
CA GLY A 52 -24.69 10.10 21.43
C GLY A 52 -25.25 11.52 21.43
N ILE A 53 -24.54 12.51 20.88
CA ILE A 53 -25.04 13.89 20.81
C ILE A 53 -26.26 13.93 19.87
N VAL A 54 -27.39 14.33 20.46
CA VAL A 54 -28.70 14.43 19.80
C VAL A 54 -28.76 15.68 18.94
N ASP A 55 -28.97 15.50 17.64
CA ASP A 55 -29.21 16.60 16.71
C ASP A 55 -30.72 16.75 16.44
N ARG A 56 -31.20 17.99 16.37
CA ARG A 56 -32.59 18.33 16.01
C ARG A 56 -32.90 18.20 14.50
N ASN A 57 -32.02 17.59 13.72
CA ASN A 57 -32.11 17.54 12.25
C ASN A 57 -32.70 16.20 11.76
N GLY A 58 -33.29 16.21 10.56
CA GLY A 58 -33.79 14.99 9.90
C GLY A 58 -32.72 13.90 9.70
N ASN A 59 -33.17 12.66 9.50
CA ASN A 59 -32.37 11.44 9.66
C ASN A 59 -31.02 11.43 8.92
N MET A 60 -30.99 11.79 7.63
CA MET A 60 -29.75 11.81 6.84
C MET A 60 -28.76 12.89 7.30
N MET A 61 -29.26 14.08 7.62
CA MET A 61 -28.43 15.19 8.10
C MET A 61 -27.86 14.89 9.49
N ASN A 62 -28.63 14.20 10.33
CA ASN A 62 -28.21 13.72 11.64
C ASN A 62 -27.05 12.72 11.52
N LEU A 63 -27.16 11.72 10.62
CA LEU A 63 -26.09 10.76 10.37
C LEU A 63 -24.81 11.44 9.86
N SER A 64 -24.93 12.36 8.90
CA SER A 64 -23.80 13.12 8.36
C SER A 64 -23.06 13.90 9.46
N LYS A 65 -23.80 14.60 10.33
CA LYS A 65 -23.23 15.35 11.46
C LYS A 65 -22.57 14.43 12.49
N LYS A 66 -23.16 13.27 12.79
CA LYS A 66 -22.57 12.25 13.66
C LYS A 66 -21.24 11.72 13.11
N LEU A 67 -21.19 11.39 11.82
CA LEU A 67 -19.96 10.96 11.15
C LEU A 67 -18.89 12.04 11.17
N TYR A 68 -19.27 13.30 10.91
CA TYR A 68 -18.35 14.43 10.99
C TYR A 68 -17.77 14.60 12.40
N ARG A 69 -18.60 14.53 13.44
CA ARG A 69 -18.19 14.60 14.85
C ARG A 69 -17.26 13.45 15.22
N ALA A 70 -17.63 12.22 14.86
CA ALA A 70 -16.79 11.05 15.10
C ALA A 70 -15.42 11.19 14.42
N ASN A 71 -15.39 11.65 13.15
CA ASN A 71 -14.13 11.91 12.43
C ASN A 71 -13.29 12.99 13.12
N HIS A 72 -13.91 14.10 13.53
CA HIS A 72 -13.21 15.17 14.24
C HIS A 72 -12.63 14.71 15.58
N VAL A 73 -13.38 13.91 16.33
CA VAL A 73 -12.91 13.32 17.59
C VAL A 73 -11.79 12.31 17.33
N LEU A 74 -11.89 11.46 16.31
CA LEU A 74 -10.82 10.53 15.93
C LEU A 74 -9.53 11.24 15.53
N LYS A 75 -9.63 12.38 14.82
CA LYS A 75 -8.46 13.21 14.49
C LYS A 75 -7.77 13.76 15.73
N LYS A 76 -8.53 14.12 16.77
CA LYS A 76 -7.96 14.58 18.06
C LYS A 76 -7.39 13.40 18.86
N PHE A 77 -8.13 12.30 18.92
CA PHE A 77 -7.71 11.06 19.57
C PHE A 77 -6.37 10.57 19.00
N SER A 78 -6.22 10.58 17.67
CA SER A 78 -4.99 10.18 16.98
C SER A 78 -3.77 11.04 17.31
N LYS A 79 -3.92 12.25 17.86
CA LYS A 79 -2.79 13.08 18.30
C LYS A 79 -2.24 12.68 19.67
N GLY A 80 -3.03 11.99 20.49
CA GLY A 80 -2.66 11.54 21.83
C GLY A 80 -2.25 10.08 21.91
N ILE A 81 -2.30 9.35 20.79
CA ILE A 81 -1.82 7.97 20.70
C ILE A 81 -0.31 8.05 20.47
N GLU A 82 0.49 7.56 21.42
CA GLU A 82 1.91 7.33 21.18
C GLU A 82 2.08 6.37 20.00
N ASP A 83 3.15 6.57 19.22
CA ASP A 83 3.46 5.68 18.10
C ASP A 83 3.42 4.24 18.60
N VAL A 84 2.53 3.47 17.98
CA VAL A 84 2.38 2.07 18.32
C VAL A 84 3.71 1.41 18.07
N LYS A 85 4.34 0.89 19.12
CA LYS A 85 5.54 0.07 19.00
C LYS A 85 5.17 -1.18 18.20
N ALA A 86 5.27 -1.09 16.88
CA ALA A 86 5.18 -2.23 15.99
C ALA A 86 6.18 -3.27 16.51
N LYS A 87 5.74 -4.53 16.60
CA LYS A 87 6.66 -5.60 17.00
C LYS A 87 7.83 -5.59 16.01
N PRO A 88 9.07 -5.76 16.49
CA PRO A 88 10.24 -5.70 15.61
C PRO A 88 10.04 -6.69 14.47
N PHE A 89 10.15 -6.17 13.24
CA PHE A 89 10.13 -7.00 12.05
C PHE A 89 11.31 -7.99 12.14
N SER A 90 11.05 -9.24 11.78
CA SER A 90 12.07 -10.28 11.78
C SER A 90 12.18 -10.91 10.40
N LYS A 91 13.34 -11.52 10.11
CA LYS A 91 13.62 -12.20 8.84
C LYS A 91 12.52 -13.23 8.48
N LYS A 92 11.96 -13.90 9.50
CA LYS A 92 10.84 -14.84 9.34
C LYS A 92 9.61 -14.19 8.70
N TYR A 93 9.30 -12.93 9.04
CA TYR A 93 8.18 -12.19 8.44
C TYR A 93 8.47 -11.82 7.00
N VAL A 94 9.70 -11.40 6.69
CA VAL A 94 10.12 -11.09 5.31
C VAL A 94 9.94 -12.32 4.43
N LYS A 95 10.47 -13.47 4.86
CA LYS A 95 10.27 -14.75 4.15
C LYS A 95 8.79 -15.07 3.98
N LYS A 96 8.01 -15.01 5.05
CA LYS A 96 6.56 -15.32 4.98
C LYS A 96 5.82 -14.40 4.02
N ALA A 97 6.13 -13.10 4.01
CA ALA A 97 5.49 -12.14 3.11
C ALA A 97 5.83 -12.43 1.65
N LEU A 98 7.11 -12.67 1.34
CA LEU A 98 7.57 -13.03 0.00
C LEU A 98 6.94 -14.35 -0.49
N PHE A 99 6.90 -15.37 0.36
CA PHE A 99 6.38 -16.69 -0.01
C PHE A 99 4.87 -16.70 -0.28
N ARG A 100 4.12 -15.72 0.24
CA ARG A 100 2.68 -15.54 -0.05
C ARG A 100 2.40 -14.93 -1.43
N ILE A 101 3.40 -14.43 -2.14
CA ILE A 101 3.22 -13.89 -3.49
C ILE A 101 3.08 -15.06 -4.44
N HIS A 102 2.10 -15.05 -5.33
CA HIS A 102 1.97 -16.14 -6.30
C HIS A 102 3.09 -16.08 -7.34
N ASN A 103 3.63 -17.22 -7.75
CA ASN A 103 4.76 -17.28 -8.70
C ASN A 103 4.42 -16.66 -10.06
N THR A 104 3.14 -16.68 -10.44
CA THR A 104 2.65 -16.10 -11.71
C THR A 104 2.39 -14.60 -11.64
N LYS A 105 2.72 -13.94 -10.52
CA LYS A 105 2.63 -12.48 -10.46
C LYS A 105 3.68 -11.89 -11.39
N SER A 106 3.27 -10.94 -12.23
CA SER A 106 4.16 -10.25 -13.17
C SER A 106 5.38 -9.64 -12.46
N PRO A 107 6.57 -9.72 -13.07
CA PRO A 107 7.77 -9.09 -12.54
C PRO A 107 7.68 -7.55 -12.60
N GLY A 108 8.62 -6.88 -11.92
CA GLY A 108 8.81 -5.46 -12.09
C GLY A 108 9.67 -5.14 -13.32
N LEU A 109 10.19 -3.92 -13.37
CA LEU A 109 11.13 -3.49 -14.42
C LEU A 109 12.45 -4.26 -14.40
N ASP A 110 12.78 -4.82 -13.24
CA ASP A 110 13.97 -5.65 -13.04
C ASP A 110 13.85 -7.04 -13.67
N GLY A 111 12.67 -7.42 -14.16
CA GLY A 111 12.41 -8.74 -14.74
C GLY A 111 12.35 -9.88 -13.71
N PHE A 112 12.52 -9.60 -12.41
CA PHE A 112 12.58 -10.63 -11.38
C PHE A 112 11.20 -10.85 -10.72
N GLY A 113 10.57 -11.97 -11.05
CA GLY A 113 9.33 -12.43 -10.44
C GLY A 113 9.53 -13.07 -9.06
N SER A 114 8.44 -13.31 -8.33
CA SER A 114 8.52 -13.95 -7.01
C SER A 114 9.07 -15.38 -7.03
N GLY A 115 8.92 -16.10 -8.15
CA GLY A 115 9.50 -17.44 -8.32
C GLY A 115 11.03 -17.43 -8.21
N PHE A 116 11.69 -16.44 -8.79
CA PHE A 116 13.15 -16.27 -8.73
C PHE A 116 13.63 -16.16 -7.28
N PHE A 117 13.05 -15.23 -6.51
CA PHE A 117 13.46 -14.99 -5.12
C PHE A 117 13.13 -16.16 -4.18
N LYS A 118 12.07 -16.92 -4.45
CA LYS A 118 11.75 -18.12 -3.67
C LYS A 118 12.69 -19.27 -3.97
N GLY A 119 13.02 -19.47 -5.25
CA GLY A 119 13.93 -20.53 -5.70
C GLY A 119 15.33 -20.35 -5.15
N LEU A 120 15.83 -19.11 -5.12
CA LEU A 120 17.16 -18.75 -4.62
C LEU A 120 17.16 -18.28 -3.15
N TRP A 121 16.09 -18.54 -2.39
CA TRP A 121 15.99 -18.00 -1.03
C TRP A 121 17.12 -18.47 -0.10
N GLY A 122 17.69 -19.66 -0.34
CA GLY A 122 18.79 -20.19 0.46
C GLY A 122 20.06 -19.35 0.33
N GLU A 123 20.27 -18.78 -0.85
CA GLU A 123 21.47 -18.05 -1.25
C GLU A 123 21.33 -16.55 -0.99
N ILE A 124 20.22 -15.93 -1.43
CA ILE A 124 20.03 -14.46 -1.38
C ILE A 124 19.05 -13.99 -0.30
N GLY A 125 18.38 -14.91 0.40
CA GLY A 125 17.31 -14.57 1.35
C GLY A 125 17.78 -13.77 2.57
N GLU A 126 19.03 -13.95 2.99
CA GLU A 126 19.62 -13.21 4.11
C GLU A 126 19.85 -11.74 3.75
N GLU A 127 20.43 -11.45 2.59
CA GLU A 127 20.64 -10.09 2.09
C GLU A 127 19.31 -9.36 1.86
N ILE A 128 18.34 -10.04 1.24
CA ILE A 128 16.99 -9.49 1.04
C ILE A 128 16.35 -9.15 2.39
N SER A 129 16.48 -10.05 3.37
CA SER A 129 15.90 -9.81 4.70
C SER A 129 16.56 -8.63 5.39
N ALA A 130 17.89 -8.51 5.31
CA ALA A 130 18.62 -7.38 5.87
C ALA A 130 18.20 -6.05 5.24
N ALA A 131 18.12 -5.98 3.91
CA ALA A 131 17.70 -4.78 3.18
C ALA A 131 16.26 -4.37 3.52
N VAL A 132 15.35 -5.33 3.64
CA VAL A 132 13.96 -5.05 4.03
C VAL A 132 13.87 -4.52 5.47
N LEU A 133 14.65 -5.08 6.39
CA LEU A 133 14.69 -4.62 7.78
C LEU A 133 15.32 -3.22 7.90
N ASP A 134 16.39 -2.95 7.15
CA ASP A 134 17.02 -1.63 7.11
C ASP A 134 16.05 -0.57 6.62
N PHE A 135 15.25 -0.85 5.59
CA PHE A 135 14.18 0.06 5.14
C PHE A 135 13.18 0.38 6.27
N PHE A 136 12.75 -0.61 7.06
CA PHE A 136 11.81 -0.35 8.15
C PHE A 136 12.42 0.49 9.28
N GLN A 137 13.75 0.49 9.40
CA GLN A 137 14.48 1.32 10.36
C GLN A 137 14.79 2.72 9.82
N SER A 138 15.20 2.82 8.55
CA SER A 138 15.69 4.05 7.93
C SER A 138 14.62 4.84 7.18
N GLY A 139 13.51 4.18 6.79
CA GLY A 139 12.46 4.72 5.93
C GLY A 139 12.89 4.98 4.48
N LYS A 140 14.10 4.56 4.09
CA LYS A 140 14.70 4.88 2.78
C LYS A 140 14.70 3.65 1.89
N LEU A 141 14.07 3.76 0.72
CA LEU A 141 14.13 2.74 -0.32
C LEU A 141 15.07 3.20 -1.44
N PRO A 142 16.02 2.37 -1.90
CA PRO A 142 16.85 2.65 -3.07
C PRO A 142 15.97 3.00 -4.29
N SER A 143 16.38 4.00 -5.07
CA SER A 143 15.59 4.52 -6.19
C SER A 143 15.26 3.45 -7.23
N ASN A 144 16.22 2.57 -7.55
CA ASN A 144 16.07 1.43 -8.45
C ASN A 144 15.04 0.39 -7.96
N LEU A 145 14.83 0.26 -6.65
CA LEU A 145 13.78 -0.58 -6.09
C LEU A 145 12.42 0.12 -6.08
N ASN A 146 12.39 1.45 -6.03
CA ASN A 146 11.15 2.23 -6.04
C ASN A 146 10.54 2.41 -7.46
N GLU A 147 11.15 1.82 -8.49
CA GLU A 147 10.67 1.94 -9.84
C GLU A 147 9.32 1.21 -10.03
N THR A 148 8.39 1.92 -10.66
CA THR A 148 7.03 1.46 -10.94
C THR A 148 6.69 1.79 -12.39
N VAL A 149 6.27 0.78 -13.14
CA VAL A 149 5.67 0.96 -14.46
C VAL A 149 4.17 0.90 -14.33
N ILE A 150 3.49 1.84 -14.97
CA ILE A 150 2.05 1.77 -15.14
C ILE A 150 1.80 1.22 -16.54
N SER A 151 1.37 -0.03 -16.62
CA SER A 151 0.91 -0.67 -17.85
C SER A 151 -0.58 -0.40 -18.04
N LEU A 152 -0.97 0.03 -19.23
CA LEU A 152 -2.37 0.25 -19.59
C LEU A 152 -2.89 -0.98 -20.33
N ILE A 153 -3.84 -1.69 -19.72
CA ILE A 153 -4.47 -2.86 -20.35
C ILE A 153 -5.79 -2.43 -21.00
N PRO A 154 -5.98 -2.64 -22.31
CA PRO A 154 -7.26 -2.39 -22.97
C PRO A 154 -8.37 -3.25 -22.35
N GLU A 155 -9.49 -2.64 -21.98
CA GLU A 155 -10.70 -3.37 -21.57
C GLU A 155 -11.66 -3.64 -22.73
N VAL A 156 -11.47 -2.93 -23.85
CA VAL A 156 -12.29 -3.03 -25.06
C VAL A 156 -11.43 -3.36 -26.28
N LYS A 157 -12.05 -3.91 -27.32
CA LYS A 157 -11.35 -4.40 -28.53
C LYS A 157 -10.60 -3.30 -29.29
N ASN A 158 -11.16 -2.10 -29.35
CA ASN A 158 -10.60 -0.95 -30.06
C ASN A 158 -10.65 0.27 -29.13
N PRO A 159 -9.73 0.39 -28.17
CA PRO A 159 -9.74 1.49 -27.21
C PRO A 159 -9.39 2.80 -27.90
N THR A 160 -10.23 3.83 -27.73
CA THR A 160 -10.04 5.16 -28.32
C THR A 160 -9.84 6.24 -27.27
N ASP A 161 -10.36 6.02 -26.07
CA ASP A 161 -10.27 6.94 -24.93
C ASP A 161 -9.40 6.36 -23.80
N VAL A 162 -8.81 7.22 -22.97
CA VAL A 162 -8.00 6.80 -21.79
C VAL A 162 -8.82 5.94 -20.81
N LYS A 163 -10.13 6.19 -20.70
CA LYS A 163 -11.06 5.42 -19.85
C LYS A 163 -11.22 3.96 -20.29
N ASP A 164 -10.87 3.65 -21.54
CA ASP A 164 -10.96 2.31 -22.11
C ASP A 164 -9.81 1.40 -21.67
N TYR A 165 -8.86 1.96 -20.90
CA TYR A 165 -7.71 1.26 -20.37
C TYR A 165 -7.81 1.14 -18.85
N ARG A 166 -7.53 -0.05 -18.34
CA ARG A 166 -7.27 -0.27 -16.92
C ARG A 166 -5.78 -0.06 -16.63
N PRO A 167 -5.41 0.89 -15.77
CA PRO A 167 -4.02 1.00 -15.33
C PRO A 167 -3.67 -0.13 -14.36
N ILE A 168 -2.53 -0.77 -14.60
CA ILE A 168 -1.90 -1.74 -13.70
C ILE A 168 -0.51 -1.22 -13.35
N ALA A 169 -0.26 -1.05 -12.05
CA ALA A 169 1.07 -0.74 -11.55
C ALA A 169 1.90 -2.03 -11.40
N CYS A 170 2.88 -2.19 -12.26
CA CYS A 170 3.91 -3.22 -12.21
C CYS A 170 5.12 -2.66 -11.45
N CYS A 171 5.45 -3.29 -10.33
CA CYS A 171 6.52 -2.83 -9.45
C CYS A 171 7.39 -4.00 -9.07
N ASN A 172 8.68 -3.72 -8.79
CA ASN A 172 9.65 -4.73 -8.41
C ASN A 172 9.10 -5.59 -7.26
N THR A 173 9.30 -6.91 -7.37
CA THR A 173 8.72 -7.87 -6.42
C THR A 173 9.15 -7.55 -4.97
N LEU A 174 10.38 -7.07 -4.82
CA LEU A 174 10.95 -6.61 -3.56
C LEU A 174 10.27 -5.34 -3.05
N SER A 175 9.85 -4.42 -3.92
CA SER A 175 9.34 -3.09 -3.54
C SER A 175 7.87 -3.05 -3.13
N ILE A 176 6.99 -3.79 -3.80
CA ILE A 176 5.55 -3.76 -3.49
C ILE A 176 5.13 -4.90 -2.58
N SER A 177 5.64 -6.10 -2.82
CA SER A 177 5.02 -7.29 -2.23
C SER A 177 5.64 -7.75 -0.91
N ALA A 178 6.90 -7.42 -0.64
CA ALA A 178 7.47 -7.59 0.70
C ALA A 178 6.96 -6.48 1.63
N PHE A 179 7.07 -5.21 1.23
CA PHE A 179 6.82 -4.06 2.12
C PHE A 179 5.32 -3.82 2.44
N GLN A 180 4.43 -3.76 1.45
CA GLN A 180 3.00 -3.52 1.74
C GLN A 180 2.33 -4.69 2.45
N ARG A 181 2.70 -5.95 2.13
CA ARG A 181 2.12 -7.12 2.81
C ARG A 181 2.72 -7.35 4.19
N CYS A 182 3.98 -6.98 4.44
CA CYS A 182 4.52 -6.87 5.79
C CYS A 182 3.69 -5.87 6.62
N TYR A 183 3.36 -4.71 6.06
CA TYR A 183 2.51 -3.71 6.70
C TYR A 183 1.07 -4.20 6.94
N VAL A 184 0.46 -4.93 5.99
CA VAL A 184 -0.87 -5.53 6.14
C VAL A 184 -0.87 -6.70 7.13
N LEU A 185 0.21 -7.48 7.21
CA LEU A 185 0.38 -8.52 8.22
C LEU A 185 0.50 -7.94 9.64
N ASP A 186 1.10 -6.76 9.78
CA ASP A 186 1.13 -6.02 11.04
C ASP A 186 -0.27 -5.50 11.41
N SER A 187 -1.02 -4.95 10.44
CA SER A 187 -2.41 -4.52 10.68
C SER A 187 -3.39 -5.65 11.00
N GLN A 188 -3.18 -6.86 10.47
CA GLN A 188 -3.96 -8.06 10.84
C GLN A 188 -3.63 -8.60 12.23
N ARG A 189 -2.42 -8.34 12.74
CA ARG A 189 -2.02 -8.72 14.10
C ARG A 189 -2.69 -7.84 15.15
N PHE A 190 -2.89 -6.57 14.82
CA PHE A 190 -3.73 -5.67 15.60
C PHE A 190 -5.17 -6.20 15.73
N CYS A 191 -5.76 -6.79 14.69
CA CYS A 191 -7.13 -7.34 14.79
C CYS A 191 -7.24 -8.73 15.47
N ARG A 192 -6.14 -9.38 15.89
CA ARG A 192 -6.16 -10.76 16.44
C ARG A 192 -5.47 -10.91 17.82
N ALA A 193 -5.20 -9.81 18.51
CA ALA A 193 -4.80 -9.80 19.92
C ALA A 193 -5.95 -9.23 20.75
#